data_AF-A0A3S8WL93-F1
#
_entry.id   AF-A0A3S8WL93-F1
#
_cell.length_a   1.000
_cell.length_b   1.000
_cell.length_c   1.000
_cell.angle_alpha   90.00
_cell.angle_beta   90.00
_cell.angle_gamma   90.00
#
_symmetry.space_group_name_H-M   'P 1'
#
loop_
_entity.id
_entity.type
_entity.pdbx_description
1 polymer ?
#
loop_
_entity_poly.entity_id
_entity_poly.type
_entity_poly.pdbx_seq_one_letter_code
_entity_poly.pdbx_strand_id
1 'polypeptide(L)'
;MTALTDDPVPGEALRDPAFAAEHAAAVADVALLRERLGIIGEALAAPAEPAEPVVPLRSARGRLVTALGAAAVTAAAALVGGLGWLVVNGPGASDDKDSGGGARDAKLSPEGFVACSRLIVEGEVTAVEPVPGAGRDRITLDVSRYYKPRSGNGTLTFPMDHDTDPRLKQGDRVLITIPRGEAHPDNWPTGKDRDSLRRMVLKALPDAAKVSCEGL
;
A
#
# COMPACT_ATOMS: atom_id res chain seq x y z
N MET A 1 27.17 0.67 -0.79
CA MET A 1 26.79 2.00 -0.24
C MET A 1 27.64 3.14 -0.78
N THR A 2 28.95 2.93 -1.07
CA THR A 2 29.88 3.99 -1.55
C THR A 2 29.39 4.75 -2.79
N ALA A 3 28.78 4.06 -3.76
CA ALA A 3 28.25 4.70 -4.98
C ALA A 3 27.08 5.68 -4.70
N LEU A 4 26.33 5.49 -3.59
CA LEU A 4 25.20 6.34 -3.24
C LEU A 4 25.63 7.56 -2.41
N THR A 5 26.64 7.39 -1.56
CA THR A 5 27.13 8.41 -0.61
C THR A 5 28.29 9.25 -1.15
N ASP A 6 28.80 8.92 -2.35
CA ASP A 6 30.03 9.48 -2.93
C ASP A 6 31.26 9.29 -2.02
N ASP A 7 31.22 8.31 -1.11
CA ASP A 7 32.35 7.97 -0.25
C ASP A 7 33.45 7.28 -1.05
N PRO A 8 34.74 7.54 -0.73
CA PRO A 8 35.85 6.88 -1.39
C PRO A 8 35.83 5.38 -1.13
N VAL A 9 36.02 4.60 -2.19
CA VAL A 9 36.16 3.14 -2.09
C VAL A 9 37.52 2.79 -1.47
N PRO A 10 37.59 1.89 -0.46
CA PRO A 10 38.85 1.42 0.08
C PRO A 10 39.71 0.72 -0.99
N GLY A 11 41.02 1.01 -0.99
CA GLY A 11 41.94 0.54 -2.03
C GLY A 11 42.05 -0.98 -2.12
N GLU A 12 41.82 -1.70 -1.02
CA GLU A 12 41.76 -3.16 -0.96
C GLU A 12 40.54 -3.74 -1.70
N ALA A 13 39.39 -3.07 -1.68
CA ALA A 13 38.18 -3.51 -2.36
C ALA A 13 38.30 -3.33 -3.89
N LEU A 14 39.02 -2.29 -4.33
CA LEU A 14 39.32 -2.07 -5.75
C LEU A 14 40.24 -3.14 -6.37
N ARG A 15 40.91 -3.96 -5.55
CA ARG A 15 41.75 -5.07 -6.05
C ARG A 15 40.92 -6.30 -6.44
N ASP A 16 39.67 -6.39 -5.98
CA ASP A 16 38.73 -7.40 -6.42
C ASP A 16 38.09 -6.95 -7.74
N PRO A 17 38.35 -7.64 -8.87
CA PRO A 17 37.81 -7.24 -10.17
C PRO A 17 36.28 -7.32 -10.24
N ALA A 18 35.64 -8.22 -9.48
CA ALA A 18 34.19 -8.32 -9.45
C ALA A 18 33.59 -7.10 -8.73
N PHE A 19 34.13 -6.76 -7.56
CA PHE A 19 33.74 -5.55 -6.83
C PHE A 19 33.95 -4.28 -7.65
N ALA A 20 35.10 -4.14 -8.33
CA ALA A 20 35.41 -2.96 -9.13
C ALA A 20 34.43 -2.79 -10.31
N ALA A 21 34.06 -3.90 -10.97
CA ALA A 21 33.08 -3.88 -12.06
C ALA A 21 31.67 -3.53 -11.57
N GLU A 22 31.22 -4.15 -10.46
CA GLU A 22 29.92 -3.85 -9.85
C GLU A 22 29.84 -2.39 -9.36
N HIS A 23 30.91 -1.89 -8.74
CA HIS A 23 30.98 -0.50 -8.30
C HIS A 23 30.91 0.47 -9.48
N ALA A 24 31.60 0.18 -10.59
CA ALA A 24 31.54 1.00 -11.80
C ALA A 24 30.14 1.01 -12.42
N ALA A 25 29.45 -0.14 -12.46
CA ALA A 25 28.06 -0.23 -12.92
C ALA A 25 27.12 0.58 -12.01
N ALA A 26 27.25 0.44 -10.69
CA ALA A 26 26.45 1.20 -9.73
C ALA A 26 26.66 2.72 -9.86
N VAL A 27 27.90 3.18 -10.11
CA VAL A 27 28.19 4.60 -10.37
C VAL A 27 27.52 5.09 -11.66
N ALA A 28 27.51 4.27 -12.72
CA ALA A 28 26.82 4.61 -13.97
C ALA A 28 25.30 4.74 -13.78
N ASP A 29 24.69 3.84 -13.02
CA ASP A 29 23.25 3.88 -12.70
C ASP A 29 22.90 5.12 -11.88
N VAL A 30 23.70 5.44 -10.85
CA VAL A 30 23.51 6.64 -10.03
C VAL A 30 23.67 7.91 -10.86
N ALA A 31 24.62 7.94 -11.81
CA ALA A 31 24.79 9.08 -12.72
C ALA A 31 23.55 9.30 -13.60
N LEU A 32 22.96 8.23 -14.15
CA LEU A 32 21.71 8.31 -14.91
C LEU A 32 20.55 8.82 -14.05
N LEU A 33 20.42 8.33 -12.82
CA LEU A 33 19.37 8.80 -11.89
C LEU A 33 19.51 10.29 -11.58
N ARG A 34 20.74 10.78 -11.37
CA ARG A 34 21.03 12.20 -11.14
C ARG A 34 20.65 13.06 -12.34
N GLU A 35 20.90 12.61 -13.56
CA GLU A 35 20.47 13.28 -14.79
C GLU A 35 18.94 13.43 -14.84
N ARG A 36 18.21 12.33 -14.60
CA ARG A 36 16.73 12.34 -14.62
C ARG A 36 16.15 13.24 -13.54
N LEU A 37 16.72 13.21 -12.35
CA LEU A 37 16.30 14.08 -11.25
C LEU A 37 16.61 15.56 -11.53
N GLY A 38 17.69 15.85 -12.25
CA GLY A 38 18.01 17.20 -12.71
C GLY A 38 16.93 17.80 -13.61
N ILE A 39 16.38 17.01 -14.54
CA ILE A 39 15.28 17.44 -15.42
C ILE A 39 14.03 17.79 -14.61
N ILE A 40 13.68 16.96 -13.64
CA ILE A 40 12.53 17.20 -12.76
C ILE A 40 12.77 18.44 -11.89
N GLY A 41 13.98 18.58 -11.35
CA GLY A 41 14.39 19.72 -10.54
C GLY A 41 14.29 21.04 -11.31
N GLU A 42 14.74 21.07 -12.56
CA GLU A 42 14.63 22.24 -13.44
C GLU A 42 13.18 22.62 -13.71
N ALA A 43 12.32 21.63 -14.02
CA ALA A 43 10.91 21.87 -14.24
C ALA A 43 10.19 22.41 -12.98
N LEU A 44 10.63 21.99 -11.78
CA LEU A 44 10.10 22.49 -10.51
C LEU A 44 10.67 23.86 -10.11
N ALA A 45 11.89 24.17 -10.54
CA ALA A 45 12.55 25.45 -10.28
C ALA A 45 12.16 26.55 -11.29
N ALA A 46 11.62 26.16 -12.45
CA ALA A 46 11.16 27.09 -13.47
C ALA A 46 10.14 28.09 -12.87
N PRO A 47 10.35 29.41 -13.03
CA PRO A 47 9.40 30.40 -12.56
C PRO A 47 8.07 30.20 -13.26
N ALA A 48 6.97 30.28 -12.51
CA ALA A 48 5.64 30.19 -13.08
C ALA A 48 5.49 31.24 -14.18
N GLU A 49 5.25 30.79 -15.42
CA GLU A 49 4.98 31.71 -16.52
C GLU A 49 3.78 32.59 -16.16
N PRO A 50 3.79 33.90 -16.53
CA PRO A 50 2.65 34.77 -16.33
C PRO A 50 1.43 34.12 -16.98
N ALA A 51 0.42 33.80 -16.17
CA ALA A 51 -0.81 33.21 -16.66
C ALA A 51 -1.36 34.07 -17.81
N GLU A 52 -1.51 33.48 -19.00
CA GLU A 52 -2.33 34.09 -20.04
C GLU A 52 -3.71 34.40 -19.45
N PRO A 53 -4.29 35.58 -19.75
CA PRO A 53 -5.51 36.02 -19.11
C PRO A 53 -6.65 35.04 -19.41
N VAL A 54 -6.98 34.22 -18.42
CA VAL A 54 -8.19 33.39 -18.41
C VAL A 54 -9.40 34.29 -18.53
N VAL A 55 -10.07 34.27 -19.68
CA VAL A 55 -11.30 35.03 -19.91
C VAL A 55 -12.41 34.43 -19.02
N PRO A 56 -12.98 35.18 -18.07
CA PRO A 56 -13.95 34.62 -17.13
C PRO A 56 -15.33 34.46 -17.78
N LEU A 57 -15.89 33.24 -17.71
CA LEU A 57 -17.34 33.02 -17.81
C LEU A 57 -18.00 33.67 -16.58
N ARG A 58 -18.97 34.56 -16.85
CA ARG A 58 -19.55 35.47 -15.85
C ARG A 58 -20.28 34.72 -14.73
N SER A 59 -20.02 35.18 -13.51
CA SER A 59 -20.52 34.67 -12.24
C SER A 59 -21.94 35.14 -11.89
N ALA A 60 -22.68 34.31 -11.16
CA ALA A 60 -23.81 34.74 -10.34
C ALA A 60 -23.41 34.67 -8.85
N ARG A 61 -23.58 35.80 -8.17
CA ARG A 61 -23.02 36.18 -6.85
C ARG A 61 -23.65 35.46 -5.67
N GLY A 62 -22.85 35.24 -4.60
CA GLY A 62 -23.40 34.77 -3.32
C GLY A 62 -22.50 34.69 -2.08
N ARG A 63 -21.54 35.62 -1.88
CA ARG A 63 -20.95 36.09 -0.59
C ARG A 63 -20.31 35.11 0.43
N LEU A 64 -19.01 35.39 0.70
CA LEU A 64 -18.27 35.40 1.99
C LEU A 64 -18.19 34.06 2.79
N VAL A 65 -17.05 33.58 3.31
CA VAL A 65 -16.03 34.22 4.17
C VAL A 65 -14.71 33.40 4.11
N THR A 66 -13.59 34.11 4.36
CA THR A 66 -12.16 33.78 4.60
C THR A 66 -11.83 32.44 5.31
N ALA A 67 -10.63 31.84 5.31
CA ALA A 67 -9.26 32.38 5.29
C ALA A 67 -8.20 31.29 5.00
N LEU A 68 -7.02 31.72 4.54
CA LEU A 68 -5.75 30.98 4.45
C LEU A 68 -5.29 30.40 5.81
N GLY A 69 -4.48 29.34 5.76
CA GLY A 69 -3.65 28.94 6.89
C GLY A 69 -2.59 27.90 6.52
N ALA A 70 -1.39 28.36 6.19
CA ALA A 70 -0.18 27.55 6.07
C ALA A 70 0.38 27.18 7.45
N ALA A 71 1.01 26.00 7.59
CA ALA A 71 2.04 25.75 8.58
C ALA A 71 2.88 24.51 8.23
N ALA A 72 4.15 24.73 7.93
CA ALA A 72 5.20 23.73 7.91
C ALA A 72 5.81 23.60 9.31
N VAL A 73 6.05 22.38 9.81
CA VAL A 73 7.01 22.11 10.90
C VAL A 73 7.61 20.71 10.70
N THR A 74 8.93 20.66 10.49
CA THR A 74 9.79 19.47 10.57
C THR A 74 10.08 19.09 12.01
N ALA A 75 10.09 17.79 12.34
CA ALA A 75 10.84 17.26 13.46
C ALA A 75 11.32 15.83 13.14
N ALA A 76 12.64 15.65 13.12
CA ALA A 76 13.34 14.38 13.08
C ALA A 76 13.66 13.87 14.50
N ALA A 77 14.08 12.59 14.59
CA ALA A 77 14.61 11.81 15.73
C ALA A 77 13.62 10.74 16.29
N ALA A 78 13.98 9.51 16.64
CA ALA A 78 15.25 8.77 16.62
C ALA A 78 15.00 7.24 16.81
N LEU A 79 15.92 6.46 16.23
CA LEU A 79 16.60 5.23 16.70
C LEU A 79 15.93 4.21 17.65
N VAL A 80 15.94 2.96 17.16
CA VAL A 80 16.43 1.71 17.79
C VAL A 80 15.71 1.15 19.03
N GLY A 81 15.09 -0.01 18.80
CA GLY A 81 14.89 -1.09 19.77
C GLY A 81 14.16 -2.24 19.07
N GLY A 82 14.56 -3.50 19.08
CA GLY A 82 15.70 -4.19 19.65
C GLY A 82 15.56 -5.64 19.18
N LEU A 83 16.68 -6.31 18.94
CA LEU A 83 16.74 -7.75 18.75
C LEU A 83 16.19 -8.45 19.99
N GLY A 84 15.14 -9.25 19.83
CA GLY A 84 14.63 -10.10 20.90
C GLY A 84 13.31 -10.77 20.54
N TRP A 85 13.36 -11.88 19.79
CA TRP A 85 13.27 -13.20 20.42
C TRP A 85 13.49 -14.31 19.39
N LEU A 86 14.18 -15.34 19.84
CA LEU A 86 14.60 -16.52 19.10
C LEU A 86 13.93 -17.72 19.80
N VAL A 87 13.49 -18.70 19.00
CA VAL A 87 13.22 -20.12 19.34
C VAL A 87 11.85 -20.48 19.93
N VAL A 88 11.06 -21.28 19.19
CA VAL A 88 10.63 -22.63 19.61
C VAL A 88 10.19 -23.50 18.42
N ASN A 89 10.55 -24.78 18.51
CA ASN A 89 10.62 -25.83 17.49
C ASN A 89 9.29 -26.48 17.10
N GLY A 90 9.28 -27.13 15.92
CA GLY A 90 8.89 -28.55 15.84
C GLY A 90 7.77 -28.94 14.84
N PRO A 91 7.76 -30.19 14.35
CA PRO A 91 7.33 -30.55 12.99
C PRO A 91 5.93 -31.19 12.90
N GLY A 92 5.34 -31.20 11.70
CA GLY A 92 4.35 -32.23 11.34
C GLY A 92 3.09 -31.77 10.60
N ALA A 93 3.10 -32.08 9.29
CA ALA A 93 2.02 -32.71 8.53
C ALA A 93 0.69 -31.97 8.24
N SER A 94 0.55 -31.72 6.93
CA SER A 94 -0.62 -31.97 6.08
C SER A 94 -1.39 -30.74 5.59
N ASP A 95 -1.37 -30.63 4.26
CA ASP A 95 -2.09 -29.69 3.41
C ASP A 95 -3.58 -29.58 3.74
N ASP A 96 -4.03 -28.34 3.92
CA ASP A 96 -5.27 -27.85 3.36
C ASP A 96 -4.91 -26.58 2.56
N LYS A 97 -4.96 -26.70 1.23
CA LYS A 97 -4.92 -25.56 0.33
C LYS A 97 -6.25 -24.84 0.46
N ASP A 98 -6.29 -23.76 1.21
CA ASP A 98 -7.43 -22.86 1.22
C ASP A 98 -6.99 -21.40 1.19
N SER A 99 -7.51 -20.72 0.18
CA SER A 99 -7.71 -19.29 -0.04
C SER A 99 -6.95 -18.32 0.86
N GLY A 100 -5.99 -17.59 0.26
CA GLY A 100 -5.16 -16.53 0.87
C GLY A 100 -5.81 -15.78 2.04
N GLY A 101 -5.41 -16.19 3.24
CA GLY A 101 -5.75 -15.56 4.52
C GLY A 101 -4.48 -15.44 5.35
N GLY A 102 -4.09 -14.22 5.70
CA GLY A 102 -2.96 -13.98 6.59
C GLY A 102 -3.16 -14.61 7.96
N ALA A 103 -2.07 -15.04 8.62
CA ALA A 103 -2.06 -15.72 9.92
C ALA A 103 -2.74 -14.96 11.10
N ARG A 104 -3.22 -13.73 10.88
CA ARG A 104 -3.93 -12.92 11.88
C ARG A 104 -5.41 -13.28 12.02
N ASP A 105 -6.03 -13.83 10.97
CA ASP A 105 -7.48 -14.13 10.96
C ASP A 105 -7.87 -15.26 11.93
N ALA A 106 -7.03 -16.28 12.05
CA ALA A 106 -7.32 -17.48 12.87
C ALA A 106 -7.36 -17.21 14.39
N LYS A 107 -6.93 -16.04 14.86
CA LYS A 107 -6.90 -15.69 16.29
C LYS A 107 -8.07 -14.82 16.74
N LEU A 108 -8.81 -14.22 15.82
CA LEU A 108 -9.84 -13.23 16.14
C LEU A 108 -11.24 -13.83 16.17
N SER A 109 -12.08 -13.30 17.07
CA SER A 109 -13.53 -13.54 16.96
C SER A 109 -14.06 -12.87 15.68
N PRO A 110 -15.22 -13.29 15.15
CA PRO A 110 -15.87 -12.62 14.02
C PRO A 110 -16.03 -11.10 14.23
N GLU A 111 -16.39 -10.68 15.43
CA GLU A 111 -16.55 -9.27 15.81
C GLU A 111 -15.20 -8.56 15.88
N GLY A 112 -14.18 -9.21 16.43
CA GLY A 112 -12.80 -8.71 16.44
C GLY A 112 -12.22 -8.54 15.04
N PHE A 113 -12.42 -9.53 14.16
CA PHE A 113 -12.06 -9.45 12.75
C PHE A 113 -12.70 -8.22 12.09
N VAL A 114 -14.02 -8.07 12.20
CA VAL A 114 -14.74 -6.92 11.61
C VAL A 114 -14.34 -5.60 12.25
N ALA A 115 -14.09 -5.57 13.57
CA ALA A 115 -13.66 -4.37 14.28
C ALA A 115 -12.28 -3.90 13.82
N CYS A 116 -11.38 -4.85 13.54
CA CYS A 116 -9.97 -4.59 13.23
C CYS A 116 -9.69 -4.47 11.74
N SER A 117 -10.64 -4.81 10.87
CA SER A 117 -10.63 -4.33 9.49
C SER A 117 -10.93 -2.83 9.45
N ARG A 118 -10.15 -2.05 8.70
CA ARG A 118 -10.51 -0.65 8.36
C ARG A 118 -11.46 -0.58 7.16
N LEU A 119 -11.40 -1.58 6.28
CA LEU A 119 -12.19 -1.67 5.07
C LEU A 119 -12.72 -3.10 4.90
N ILE A 120 -14.01 -3.22 4.61
CA ILE A 120 -14.67 -4.46 4.19
C ILE A 120 -15.64 -4.10 3.07
N VAL A 121 -15.33 -4.56 1.87
CA VAL A 121 -16.11 -4.24 0.67
C VAL A 121 -16.28 -5.46 -0.21
N GLU A 122 -17.27 -5.42 -1.08
CA GLU A 122 -17.46 -6.41 -2.12
C GLU A 122 -17.54 -5.72 -3.48
N GLY A 123 -16.92 -6.32 -4.49
CA GLY A 123 -16.85 -5.74 -5.82
C GLY A 123 -16.32 -6.71 -6.87
N GLU A 124 -16.14 -6.18 -8.07
CA GLU A 124 -15.59 -6.89 -9.22
C GLU A 124 -14.26 -6.28 -9.62
N VAL A 125 -13.24 -7.13 -9.85
CA VAL A 125 -11.92 -6.67 -10.28
C VAL A 125 -12.00 -6.21 -11.73
N THR A 126 -11.75 -4.93 -11.98
CA THR A 126 -11.83 -4.33 -13.32
C THR A 126 -10.47 -4.15 -13.97
N ALA A 127 -9.38 -4.10 -13.20
CA ALA A 127 -8.02 -4.06 -13.72
C ALA A 127 -7.01 -4.74 -12.76
N VAL A 128 -5.99 -5.35 -13.36
CA VAL A 128 -4.81 -5.92 -12.68
C VAL A 128 -3.59 -5.43 -13.45
N GLU A 129 -2.91 -4.43 -12.93
CA GLU A 129 -1.81 -3.75 -13.62
C GLU A 129 -0.49 -3.98 -12.89
N PRO A 130 0.54 -4.57 -13.52
CA PRO A 130 1.84 -4.70 -12.88
C PRO A 130 2.45 -3.33 -12.62
N VAL A 131 3.01 -3.13 -11.43
CA VAL A 131 3.77 -1.93 -11.08
C VAL A 131 5.24 -2.15 -11.47
N PRO A 132 5.80 -1.40 -12.43
CA PRO A 132 7.17 -1.59 -12.87
C PRO A 132 8.18 -1.52 -11.72
N GLY A 133 9.03 -2.54 -11.60
CA GLY A 133 10.11 -2.59 -10.61
C GLY A 133 9.69 -2.83 -9.15
N ALA A 134 8.41 -3.08 -8.87
CA ALA A 134 7.90 -3.17 -7.49
C ALA A 134 7.48 -4.58 -7.03
N GLY A 135 7.50 -5.60 -7.91
CA GLY A 135 7.05 -6.97 -7.57
C GLY A 135 5.58 -7.05 -7.11
N ARG A 136 4.76 -6.08 -7.53
CA ARG A 136 3.38 -5.86 -7.09
C ARG A 136 2.49 -5.55 -8.26
N ASP A 137 1.23 -5.92 -8.16
CA ASP A 137 0.16 -5.43 -9.01
C ASP A 137 -0.59 -4.30 -8.32
N ARG A 138 -1.12 -3.37 -9.12
CA ARG A 138 -2.18 -2.45 -8.76
C ARG A 138 -3.50 -3.08 -9.18
N ILE A 139 -4.33 -3.40 -8.20
CA ILE A 139 -5.67 -3.95 -8.41
C ILE A 139 -6.67 -2.80 -8.39
N THR A 140 -7.58 -2.76 -9.36
CA THR A 140 -8.73 -1.86 -9.37
C THR A 140 -10.01 -2.65 -9.25
N LEU A 141 -10.86 -2.25 -8.32
CA LEU A 141 -12.14 -2.86 -7.99
C LEU A 141 -13.27 -1.87 -8.25
N ASP A 142 -14.29 -2.31 -8.98
CA ASP A 142 -15.60 -1.65 -8.98
C ASP A 142 -16.42 -2.14 -7.79
N VAL A 143 -16.70 -1.22 -6.86
CA VAL A 143 -17.27 -1.53 -5.55
C VAL A 143 -18.78 -1.60 -5.66
N SER A 144 -19.31 -2.82 -5.49
CA SER A 144 -20.75 -3.08 -5.46
C SER A 144 -21.38 -2.84 -4.08
N ARG A 145 -20.61 -3.03 -3.00
CA ARG A 145 -21.12 -2.90 -1.64
C ARG A 145 -20.04 -2.56 -0.63
N TYR A 146 -20.36 -1.59 0.22
CA TYR A 146 -19.62 -1.30 1.44
C TYR A 146 -20.27 -2.00 2.64
N TYR A 147 -19.44 -2.73 3.40
CA TYR A 147 -19.82 -3.23 4.73
C TYR A 147 -19.18 -2.37 5.83
N LYS A 148 -17.92 -1.98 5.62
CA LYS A 148 -17.18 -1.06 6.48
C LYS A 148 -16.19 -0.23 5.65
N PRO A 149 -16.17 1.11 5.77
CA PRO A 149 -17.16 1.96 6.44
C PRO A 149 -18.56 1.83 5.80
N ARG A 150 -19.57 2.54 6.30
CA ARG A 150 -20.96 2.45 5.78
C ARG A 150 -21.09 2.84 4.30
N SER A 151 -20.17 3.66 3.79
CA SER A 151 -20.14 4.13 2.40
C SER A 151 -18.72 4.58 2.04
N GLY A 152 -18.41 4.61 0.75
CA GLY A 152 -17.15 5.12 0.22
C GLY A 152 -17.23 5.33 -1.29
N ASN A 153 -16.07 5.37 -1.96
CA ASN A 153 -15.96 5.54 -3.41
C ASN A 153 -16.44 4.29 -4.16
N GLY A 154 -17.14 4.45 -5.29
CA GLY A 154 -17.48 3.33 -6.17
C GLY A 154 -16.27 2.61 -6.76
N THR A 155 -15.07 3.19 -6.72
CA THR A 155 -13.85 2.54 -7.18
C THR A 155 -12.82 2.48 -6.06
N LEU A 156 -12.18 1.32 -5.92
CA LEU A 156 -11.10 1.09 -4.96
C LEU A 156 -9.85 0.59 -5.68
N THR A 157 -8.70 1.13 -5.30
CA THR A 157 -7.40 0.69 -5.80
C THR A 157 -6.48 0.31 -4.65
N PHE A 158 -5.82 -0.84 -4.73
CA PHE A 158 -4.86 -1.28 -3.73
C PHE A 158 -3.70 -2.07 -4.38
N PRO A 159 -2.51 -2.08 -3.76
CA PRO A 159 -1.42 -2.94 -4.19
C PRO A 159 -1.65 -4.39 -3.75
N MET A 160 -1.14 -5.35 -4.51
CA MET A 160 -1.12 -6.77 -4.17
C MET A 160 0.23 -7.37 -4.57
N ASP A 161 0.88 -8.09 -3.66
CA ASP A 161 2.18 -8.72 -3.92
C ASP A 161 2.04 -9.91 -4.88
N HIS A 162 3.08 -10.16 -5.71
CA HIS A 162 3.08 -11.22 -6.72
C HIS A 162 3.16 -12.64 -6.15
N ASP A 163 3.63 -12.79 -4.92
CA ASP A 163 3.81 -14.06 -4.21
C ASP A 163 2.56 -14.51 -3.43
N THR A 164 1.41 -13.88 -3.70
CA THR A 164 0.12 -14.25 -3.12
C THR A 164 -0.62 -15.28 -3.98
N ASP A 165 -1.27 -16.26 -3.34
CA ASP A 165 -2.08 -17.29 -4.01
C ASP A 165 -3.44 -17.43 -3.29
N PRO A 166 -4.59 -17.42 -4.00
CA PRO A 166 -4.74 -17.19 -5.43
C PRO A 166 -4.54 -15.71 -5.83
N ARG A 167 -3.92 -15.49 -6.99
CA ARG A 167 -3.86 -14.16 -7.61
C ARG A 167 -5.23 -13.75 -8.16
N LEU A 168 -5.60 -12.50 -7.92
CA LEU A 168 -6.79 -11.89 -8.49
C LEU A 168 -6.65 -11.69 -9.99
N LYS A 169 -7.76 -11.90 -10.70
CA LYS A 169 -7.89 -11.70 -12.14
C LYS A 169 -9.02 -10.73 -12.42
N GLN A 170 -8.94 -10.06 -13.56
CA GLN A 170 -10.04 -9.26 -14.06
C GLN A 170 -11.32 -10.11 -14.18
N GLY A 171 -12.45 -9.58 -13.70
CA GLY A 171 -13.74 -10.26 -13.61
C GLY A 171 -13.98 -11.02 -12.30
N ASP A 172 -12.96 -11.18 -11.43
CA ASP A 172 -13.16 -11.83 -10.15
C ASP A 172 -14.09 -11.00 -9.26
N ARG A 173 -15.10 -11.68 -8.70
CA ARG A 173 -16.01 -11.09 -7.72
C ARG A 173 -15.57 -11.48 -6.32
N VAL A 174 -15.09 -10.50 -5.59
CA VAL A 174 -14.35 -10.67 -4.34
C VAL A 174 -15.02 -9.91 -3.19
N LEU A 175 -14.79 -10.39 -1.97
CA LEU A 175 -14.98 -9.61 -0.76
C LEU A 175 -13.59 -9.29 -0.21
N ILE A 176 -13.23 -8.02 -0.18
CA ILE A 176 -11.92 -7.54 0.25
C ILE A 176 -12.00 -7.09 1.71
N THR A 177 -11.09 -7.57 2.54
CA THR A 177 -10.83 -7.00 3.87
C THR A 177 -9.43 -6.42 3.95
N ILE A 178 -9.35 -5.20 4.47
CA ILE A 178 -8.06 -4.56 4.75
C ILE A 178 -7.99 -4.26 6.25
N PRO A 179 -6.99 -4.80 6.97
CA PRO A 179 -6.77 -4.51 8.37
C PRO A 179 -6.47 -3.03 8.63
N ARG A 180 -6.65 -2.61 9.88
CA ARG A 180 -6.11 -1.34 10.36
C ARG A 180 -4.59 -1.33 10.19
N GLY A 181 -4.05 -0.21 9.73
CA GLY A 181 -2.61 -0.03 9.50
C GLY A 181 -2.11 -0.57 8.16
N GLU A 182 -2.86 -1.43 7.48
CA GLU A 182 -2.41 -2.06 6.22
C GLU A 182 -2.93 -1.32 4.98
N ALA A 183 -2.13 -1.33 3.91
CA ALA A 183 -2.48 -0.73 2.62
C ALA A 183 -3.09 -1.73 1.62
N HIS A 184 -2.83 -3.01 1.80
CA HIS A 184 -3.29 -4.13 0.97
C HIS A 184 -4.20 -5.05 1.78
N PRO A 185 -5.03 -5.86 1.10
CA PRO A 185 -5.81 -6.87 1.80
C PRO A 185 -4.94 -7.99 2.35
N ASP A 186 -5.47 -8.64 3.39
CA ASP A 186 -4.96 -9.90 3.95
C ASP A 186 -5.87 -11.10 3.60
N ASN A 187 -7.10 -10.81 3.14
CA ASN A 187 -8.10 -11.80 2.77
C ASN A 187 -8.97 -11.28 1.60
N TRP A 188 -9.17 -12.11 0.58
CA TRP A 188 -9.88 -11.76 -0.67
C TRP A 188 -10.69 -12.93 -1.28
N PRO A 189 -11.58 -13.59 -0.54
CA PRO A 189 -12.23 -14.79 -1.03
C PRO A 189 -13.13 -14.50 -2.22
N THR A 190 -13.24 -15.51 -3.09
CA THR A 190 -14.16 -15.54 -4.23
C THR A 190 -15.21 -16.63 -4.03
N GLY A 191 -16.18 -16.72 -4.95
CA GLY A 191 -17.12 -17.85 -4.99
C GLY A 191 -17.90 -18.08 -3.68
N LYS A 192 -17.88 -19.33 -3.19
CA LYS A 192 -18.62 -19.75 -1.99
C LYS A 192 -18.01 -19.20 -0.70
N ASP A 193 -16.69 -19.07 -0.65
CA ASP A 193 -15.97 -18.56 0.52
C ASP A 193 -16.30 -17.09 0.75
N ARG A 194 -16.41 -16.32 -0.35
CA ARG A 194 -16.91 -14.95 -0.34
C ARG A 194 -18.31 -14.88 0.28
N ASP A 195 -19.20 -15.76 -0.13
CA ASP A 195 -20.58 -15.78 0.38
C ASP A 195 -20.63 -16.19 1.86
N SER A 196 -19.72 -17.07 2.30
CA SER A 196 -19.55 -17.46 3.70
C SER A 196 -19.05 -16.29 4.55
N LEU A 197 -17.98 -15.63 4.11
CA LEU A 197 -17.41 -14.46 4.77
C LEU A 197 -18.44 -13.32 4.83
N ARG A 198 -19.19 -13.09 3.74
CA ARG A 198 -20.28 -12.10 3.73
C ARG A 198 -21.28 -12.34 4.86
N ARG A 199 -21.75 -13.57 5.03
CA ARG A 199 -22.71 -13.91 6.09
C ARG A 199 -22.11 -13.68 7.48
N MET A 200 -20.85 -14.06 7.69
CA MET A 200 -20.14 -13.83 8.94
C MET A 200 -20.02 -12.33 9.24
N VAL A 201 -19.55 -11.53 8.28
CA VAL A 201 -19.41 -10.08 8.41
C VAL A 201 -20.75 -9.44 8.77
N LEU A 202 -21.82 -9.75 8.04
CA LEU A 202 -23.15 -9.20 8.31
C LEU A 202 -23.66 -9.54 9.71
N LYS A 203 -23.37 -10.75 10.20
CA LYS A 203 -23.75 -11.17 11.56
C LYS A 203 -22.94 -10.44 12.64
N ALA A 204 -21.64 -10.26 12.42
CA ALA A 204 -20.72 -9.68 13.40
C ALA A 204 -20.74 -8.13 13.44
N LEU A 205 -21.11 -7.49 12.32
CA LEU A 205 -21.11 -6.02 12.16
C LEU A 205 -21.78 -5.23 13.30
N PRO A 206 -22.96 -5.60 13.83
CA PRO A 206 -23.63 -4.85 14.88
C PRO A 206 -22.83 -4.78 16.19
N ASP A 207 -22.15 -5.86 16.56
CA ASP A 207 -21.42 -5.97 17.82
C ASP A 207 -19.93 -5.62 17.67
N ALA A 208 -19.37 -5.71 16.46
CA ALA A 208 -18.01 -5.27 16.15
C ALA A 208 -17.76 -3.79 16.49
N ALA A 209 -18.80 -2.93 16.48
CA ALA A 209 -18.68 -1.53 16.88
C ALA A 209 -18.35 -1.34 18.38
N LYS A 210 -18.54 -2.38 19.20
CA LYS A 210 -18.29 -2.37 20.66
C LYS A 210 -16.94 -2.98 21.02
N VAL A 211 -16.22 -3.54 20.05
CA VAL A 211 -14.93 -4.21 20.24
C VAL A 211 -13.78 -3.26 19.95
N SER A 212 -12.82 -3.16 20.86
CA SER A 212 -11.58 -2.40 20.64
C SER A 212 -10.58 -3.25 19.83
N CYS A 213 -9.75 -2.56 19.05
CA CYS A 213 -8.63 -3.17 18.34
C CYS A 213 -7.35 -2.64 18.94
N GLU A 214 -6.96 -3.24 20.05
CA GLU A 214 -5.75 -2.91 20.79
C GLU A 214 -4.77 -4.08 20.66
N GLY A 215 -3.59 -3.83 20.07
CA GLY A 215 -2.45 -4.75 20.14
C GLY A 215 -2.50 -6.02 19.27
N LEU A 216 -2.90 -5.92 18.00
CA LEU A 216 -2.64 -6.95 16.97
C LEU A 216 -1.33 -6.69 16.23
#